data_AF-A0A377E5E1-F1
#
_entry.id   AF-A0A377E5E1-F1
#
_cell.length_a   1.000
_cell.length_b   1.000
_cell.length_c   1.000
_cell.angle_alpha   90.00
_cell.angle_beta   90.00
_cell.angle_gamma   90.00
#
_symmetry.space_group_name_H-M   'P 1'
#
loop_
_entity.id
_entity.type
_entity.pdbx_description
1 polymer ?
#
loop_
_entity_poly.entity_id
_entity_poly.type
_entity_poly.pdbx_seq_one_letter_code
_entity_poly.pdbx_strand_id
1 'polypeptide(L)'
;MSSLINNAMSGLNAAQAALNTASNNISSYNVAGYTRQTTIMAQANSTLGAGGWVGNGVYVSGVQREYDAFITNQLRAAQTQSSGLTARYEQMSKIDNMLSTSTSSLATQMQDFFTSLQTLVSNAEDPAARQALIGKSEGLVNQFKTTDQYLRDQDKQVNIAIGASVDQIQQLR
;
A
#
# COMPACT_ATOMS: atom_id res chain seq x y z
N MET A 1 47.33 29.79 -24.29
CA MET A 1 47.48 28.31 -24.33
C MET A 1 46.84 27.60 -23.13
N SER A 2 47.00 28.08 -21.89
CA SER A 2 46.40 27.45 -20.69
C SER A 2 44.88 27.22 -20.76
N SER A 3 44.10 28.18 -21.29
CA SER A 3 42.63 28.05 -21.41
C SER A 3 42.17 26.96 -22.39
N LEU A 4 42.88 26.74 -23.51
CA LEU A 4 42.53 25.68 -24.47
C LEU A 4 42.78 24.28 -23.89
N ILE A 5 43.91 24.12 -23.17
CA ILE A 5 44.26 22.85 -22.52
C ILE A 5 43.26 22.54 -21.39
N ASN A 6 42.88 23.54 -20.59
CA ASN A 6 41.86 23.37 -19.54
C ASN A 6 40.50 22.98 -20.12
N ASN A 7 40.08 23.60 -21.23
CA ASN A 7 38.84 23.24 -21.92
C ASN A 7 38.90 21.80 -22.46
N ALA A 8 40.00 21.40 -23.10
CA ALA A 8 40.20 20.04 -23.60
C ALA A 8 40.22 19.00 -22.46
N MET A 9 40.89 19.29 -21.34
CA MET A 9 40.90 18.42 -20.16
C MET A 9 39.50 18.27 -19.55
N SER A 10 38.74 19.36 -19.47
CA SER A 10 37.35 19.31 -18.98
C SER A 10 36.46 18.43 -19.86
N GLY A 11 36.62 18.50 -21.18
CA GLY A 11 35.91 17.66 -22.15
C GLY A 11 36.28 16.18 -22.04
N LEU A 12 37.56 15.87 -21.89
CA LEU A 12 38.03 14.49 -21.70
C LEU A 12 37.50 13.88 -20.39
N ASN A 13 37.51 14.64 -19.30
CA ASN A 13 36.96 14.20 -18.02
C ASN A 13 35.45 13.94 -18.11
N ALA A 14 34.71 14.80 -18.80
CA ALA A 14 33.27 14.61 -19.01
C ALA A 14 32.97 13.39 -19.90
N ALA A 15 33.75 13.18 -20.96
CA ALA A 15 33.64 12.01 -21.82
C ALA A 15 33.96 10.70 -21.06
N GLN A 16 34.98 10.70 -20.21
CA GLN A 16 35.31 9.54 -19.36
C GLN A 16 34.16 9.19 -18.41
N ALA A 17 33.51 10.19 -17.80
CA ALA A 17 32.35 9.97 -16.95
C ALA A 17 31.14 9.41 -17.72
N ALA A 18 30.93 9.86 -18.96
CA ALA A 18 29.91 9.32 -19.85
C ALA A 18 30.18 7.86 -20.22
N LEU A 19 31.43 7.52 -20.54
CA LEU A 19 31.85 6.14 -20.83
C LEU A 19 31.69 5.22 -19.61
N ASN A 20 32.04 5.69 -18.41
CA ASN A 20 31.81 4.93 -17.18
C ASN A 20 30.32 4.66 -16.96
N THR A 21 29.45 5.63 -17.22
CA THR A 21 27.99 5.45 -17.11
C THR A 21 27.48 4.45 -18.15
N ALA A 22 27.97 4.52 -19.40
CA ALA A 22 27.66 3.53 -20.43
C ALA A 22 28.13 2.11 -20.05
N SER A 23 29.34 1.98 -19.48
CA SER A 23 29.86 0.71 -18.99
C SER A 23 28.98 0.12 -17.90
N ASN A 24 28.52 0.94 -16.94
CA ASN A 24 27.59 0.50 -15.89
C ASN A 24 26.24 0.05 -16.46
N ASN A 25 25.69 0.80 -17.43
CA ASN A 25 24.46 0.40 -18.13
C ASN A 25 24.62 -0.96 -18.82
N ILE A 26 25.73 -1.17 -19.52
CA ILE A 26 26.02 -2.43 -20.21
C ILE A 26 26.22 -3.57 -19.20
N SER A 27 26.94 -3.37 -18.10
CA SER A 27 27.13 -4.43 -17.11
C SER A 27 25.83 -4.82 -16.40
N SER A 28 24.89 -3.88 -16.26
CA SER A 28 23.68 -4.07 -15.47
C SER A 28 22.40 -4.20 -16.31
N TYR A 29 22.49 -4.26 -17.63
CA TYR A 29 21.31 -4.24 -18.51
C TYR A 29 20.35 -5.43 -18.29
N ASN A 30 20.87 -6.58 -17.86
CA ASN A 30 20.07 -7.77 -17.54
C ASN A 30 19.61 -7.83 -16.08
N VAL A 31 20.00 -6.87 -15.24
CA VAL A 31 19.60 -6.87 -13.83
C VAL A 31 18.16 -6.36 -13.73
N ALA A 32 17.27 -7.19 -13.20
CA ALA A 32 15.87 -6.82 -13.00
C ALA A 32 15.76 -5.55 -12.13
N GLY A 33 14.95 -4.58 -12.58
CA GLY A 33 14.79 -3.29 -11.91
C GLY A 33 15.89 -2.26 -12.18
N TYR A 34 16.87 -2.58 -13.04
CA TYR A 34 17.86 -1.59 -13.48
C TYR A 34 17.22 -0.54 -14.40
N THR A 35 17.56 0.72 -14.15
CA THR A 35 17.14 1.87 -14.98
C THR A 35 18.38 2.43 -15.68
N ARG A 36 18.28 2.67 -16.98
CA ARG A 36 19.36 3.32 -17.75
C ARG A 36 19.76 4.63 -17.08
N GLN A 37 21.06 4.89 -17.00
CA GLN A 37 21.63 6.12 -16.49
C GLN A 37 22.18 6.96 -17.64
N THR A 38 21.96 8.27 -17.60
CA THR A 38 22.47 9.25 -18.56
C THR A 38 23.28 10.30 -17.83
N THR A 39 24.53 10.51 -18.25
CA THR A 39 25.40 11.57 -17.72
C THR A 39 24.94 12.92 -18.24
N ILE A 40 24.69 13.86 -17.34
CA ILE A 40 24.28 15.22 -17.67
C ILE A 40 25.53 16.11 -17.62
N MET A 41 25.83 16.75 -18.75
CA MET A 41 26.95 17.67 -18.90
C MET A 41 26.41 19.10 -19.00
N ALA A 42 27.08 20.04 -18.33
CA ALA A 42 26.72 21.46 -18.36
C ALA A 42 27.93 22.31 -18.74
N GLN A 43 27.68 23.41 -19.43
CA GLN A 43 28.72 24.39 -19.76
C GLN A 43 29.21 25.06 -18.48
N ALA A 44 30.52 25.13 -18.30
CA ALA A 44 31.12 25.93 -17.24
C ALA A 44 30.93 27.43 -17.54
N ASN A 45 30.62 28.22 -16.50
CA ASN A 45 30.37 29.66 -16.61
C ASN A 45 31.44 30.34 -17.46
N SER A 46 31.05 31.18 -18.41
CA SER A 46 31.98 31.92 -19.28
C SER A 46 32.71 33.04 -18.52
N THR A 47 33.94 33.35 -18.94
CA THR A 47 34.70 34.50 -18.42
C THR A 47 34.64 35.66 -19.42
N LEU A 48 34.41 36.88 -18.96
CA LEU A 48 34.46 38.08 -19.80
C LEU A 48 35.92 38.54 -19.98
N GLY A 49 36.39 38.61 -21.22
CA GLY A 49 37.71 39.14 -21.58
C GLY A 49 37.62 40.36 -22.51
N ALA A 50 38.78 40.92 -22.87
CA ALA A 50 38.89 42.11 -23.72
C ALA A 50 38.29 41.95 -25.14
N GLY A 51 38.05 40.71 -25.59
CA GLY A 51 37.44 40.37 -26.88
C GLY A 51 36.04 39.76 -26.79
N GLY A 52 35.38 39.82 -25.63
CA GLY A 52 34.05 39.24 -25.39
C GLY A 52 34.06 38.04 -24.43
N TRP A 53 32.95 37.30 -24.40
CA TRP A 53 32.78 36.13 -23.53
C TRP A 53 33.52 34.92 -24.07
N VAL A 54 34.31 34.26 -23.22
CA VAL A 54 35.03 33.03 -23.53
C VAL A 54 34.51 31.90 -22.64
N GLY A 55 34.10 30.79 -23.26
CA GLY A 55 33.63 29.60 -22.53
C GLY A 55 34.76 28.86 -21.79
N ASN A 56 34.44 28.38 -20.59
CA ASN A 56 35.39 27.69 -19.71
C ASN A 56 35.27 26.15 -19.74
N GLY A 57 34.74 25.61 -20.84
CA GLY A 57 34.62 24.16 -21.04
C GLY A 57 33.34 23.57 -20.45
N VAL A 58 33.39 22.31 -20.06
CA VAL A 58 32.22 21.51 -19.64
C VAL A 58 32.52 20.79 -18.33
N TYR A 59 31.50 20.59 -17.51
CA TYR A 59 31.59 19.74 -16.32
C TYR A 59 30.40 18.79 -16.25
N VAL A 60 30.55 17.71 -15.50
CA VAL A 60 29.46 16.76 -15.23
C VAL A 60 28.59 17.35 -14.13
N SER A 61 27.35 17.69 -14.47
CA SER A 61 26.37 18.21 -13.51
C SER A 61 25.73 17.09 -12.69
N GLY A 62 25.74 15.85 -13.19
CA GLY A 62 25.21 14.69 -12.48
C GLY A 62 24.98 13.49 -13.39
N VAL A 63 24.40 12.43 -12.83
CA VAL A 63 23.93 11.25 -13.56
C VAL A 63 22.45 11.08 -13.24
N GLN A 64 21.60 11.12 -14.26
CA GLN A 64 20.16 10.96 -14.11
C GLN A 64 19.75 9.54 -14.49
N ARG A 65 18.80 8.96 -13.76
CA ARG A 65 18.14 7.72 -14.15
C ARG A 65 17.03 8.05 -15.14
N GLU A 66 17.09 7.43 -16.30
CA GLU A 66 15.97 7.40 -17.24
C GLU A 66 14.99 6.33 -16.75
N TYR A 67 13.99 6.80 -16.01
CA TYR A 67 12.77 6.06 -15.75
C TYR A 67 11.61 6.90 -16.28
N ASP A 68 10.59 6.23 -16.79
CA ASP A 68 9.35 6.91 -17.12
C ASP A 68 8.66 7.28 -15.79
N ALA A 69 8.78 8.56 -15.41
CA ALA A 69 8.19 9.08 -14.20
C ALA A 69 6.65 8.98 -14.21
N PHE A 70 6.04 9.05 -15.40
CA PHE A 70 4.60 8.89 -15.56
C PHE A 70 4.19 7.44 -15.31
N ILE A 71 4.88 6.47 -15.90
CA ILE A 71 4.61 5.03 -15.66
C ILE A 71 4.90 4.64 -14.21
N THR A 72 5.96 5.18 -13.61
CA THR A 72 6.28 4.93 -12.19
C THR A 72 5.20 5.49 -11.27
N ASN A 73 4.71 6.69 -11.54
CA ASN A 73 3.64 7.29 -10.76
C ASN A 73 2.32 6.53 -10.96
N GLN A 74 2.01 6.10 -12.19
CA GLN A 74 0.85 5.24 -12.46
C GLN A 74 0.93 3.91 -11.70
N LEU A 75 2.09 3.26 -11.71
CA LEU A 75 2.31 2.00 -11.01
C LEU A 75 2.10 2.17 -9.50
N ARG A 76 2.69 3.22 -8.89
CA ARG A 76 2.49 3.52 -7.46
C ARG A 76 1.03 3.80 -7.13
N ALA A 77 0.33 4.54 -7.99
CA ALA A 77 -1.10 4.81 -7.80
C ALA A 77 -1.93 3.52 -7.85
N ALA A 78 -1.70 2.67 -8.86
CA ALA A 78 -2.38 1.39 -9.01
C ALA A 78 -2.07 0.44 -7.83
N GLN A 79 -0.82 0.37 -7.38
CA GLN A 79 -0.42 -0.42 -6.21
C GLN A 79 -1.09 0.09 -4.93
N THR A 80 -1.19 1.40 -4.74
CA THR A 80 -1.89 2.01 -3.60
C THR A 80 -3.37 1.64 -3.60
N GLN A 81 -4.03 1.77 -4.75
CA GLN A 81 -5.43 1.42 -4.91
C GLN A 81 -5.66 -0.08 -4.68
N SER A 82 -4.84 -0.93 -5.29
CA SER A 82 -4.94 -2.39 -5.12
C SER A 82 -4.77 -2.78 -3.66
N SER A 83 -3.78 -2.21 -2.97
CA SER A 83 -3.53 -2.51 -1.56
C SER A 83 -4.71 -2.11 -0.68
N GLY A 84 -5.31 -0.93 -0.92
CA GLY A 84 -6.51 -0.49 -0.21
C GLY A 84 -7.72 -1.39 -0.46
N LEU A 85 -7.92 -1.85 -1.69
CA LEU A 85 -9.01 -2.77 -2.03
C LEU A 85 -8.81 -4.15 -1.42
N THR A 86 -7.59 -4.70 -1.49
CA THR A 86 -7.26 -5.99 -0.87
C THR A 86 -7.47 -5.95 0.64
N ALA A 87 -6.95 -4.92 1.33
CA ALA A 87 -7.14 -4.76 2.76
C ALA A 87 -8.64 -4.69 3.14
N ARG A 88 -9.44 -3.95 2.35
CA ARG A 88 -10.89 -3.88 2.56
C ARG A 88 -11.56 -5.23 2.35
N TYR A 89 -11.19 -5.95 1.28
CA TYR A 89 -11.74 -7.27 0.98
C TYR A 89 -11.45 -8.27 2.10
N GLU A 90 -10.21 -8.30 2.61
CA GLU A 90 -9.81 -9.19 3.71
C GLU A 90 -10.59 -8.94 5.01
N GLN A 91 -10.87 -7.69 5.36
CA GLN A 91 -11.70 -7.41 6.54
C GLN A 91 -13.17 -7.75 6.31
N MET A 92 -13.69 -7.49 5.10
CA MET A 92 -15.07 -7.80 4.75
C MET A 92 -15.32 -9.32 4.70
N SER A 93 -14.37 -10.11 4.19
CA SER A 93 -14.49 -11.56 4.08
C SER A 93 -14.55 -12.24 5.45
N LYS A 94 -13.88 -11.69 6.47
CA LYS A 94 -14.02 -12.15 7.87
C LYS A 94 -15.44 -11.95 8.39
N ILE A 95 -16.05 -10.79 8.12
CA ILE A 95 -17.45 -10.52 8.49
C ILE A 95 -18.39 -11.47 7.75
N ASP A 96 -18.18 -11.65 6.44
CA ASP A 96 -18.98 -12.55 5.61
C ASP A 96 -18.90 -14.00 6.11
N ASN A 97 -17.70 -14.52 6.38
CA ASN A 97 -17.50 -15.86 6.92
C ASN A 97 -18.16 -16.06 8.29
N MET A 98 -18.15 -15.03 9.15
CA MET A 98 -18.88 -15.08 10.41
C MET A 98 -20.39 -15.20 10.17
N LEU A 99 -20.96 -14.37 9.28
CA LEU A 99 -22.40 -14.32 9.03
C LEU A 99 -22.92 -15.50 8.21
N SER A 100 -22.09 -16.12 7.37
CA SER A 100 -22.51 -17.21 6.46
C SER A 100 -22.60 -18.58 7.14
N THR A 101 -22.18 -18.72 8.40
CA THR A 101 -22.28 -19.99 9.13
C THR A 101 -23.72 -20.37 9.43
N SER A 102 -24.23 -21.42 8.76
CA SER A 102 -25.65 -21.81 8.76
C SER A 102 -26.13 -22.51 10.04
N THR A 103 -25.26 -23.21 10.75
CA THR A 103 -25.61 -24.00 11.95
C THR A 103 -25.77 -23.17 13.22
N SER A 104 -25.25 -21.95 13.26
CA SER A 104 -25.38 -21.03 14.40
C SER A 104 -25.72 -19.61 13.95
N SER A 105 -26.33 -19.48 12.76
CA SER A 105 -26.69 -18.19 12.21
C SER A 105 -27.71 -17.49 13.13
N LEU A 106 -27.60 -16.17 13.20
CA LEU A 106 -28.58 -15.34 13.91
C LEU A 106 -30.01 -15.58 13.38
N ALA A 107 -30.14 -15.80 12.07
CA ALA A 107 -31.42 -16.11 11.43
C ALA A 107 -32.03 -17.41 11.98
N THR A 108 -31.24 -18.46 12.15
CA THR A 108 -31.68 -19.74 12.73
C THR A 108 -32.14 -19.55 14.17
N GLN A 109 -31.39 -18.80 14.98
CA GLN A 109 -31.76 -18.52 16.38
C GLN A 109 -33.03 -17.68 16.49
N MET A 110 -33.20 -16.70 15.59
CA MET A 110 -34.44 -15.91 15.52
C MET A 110 -35.64 -16.78 15.12
N GLN A 111 -35.46 -17.66 14.14
CA GLN A 111 -36.50 -18.59 13.72
C GLN A 111 -36.93 -19.51 14.87
N ASP A 112 -35.97 -20.10 15.58
CA ASP A 112 -36.22 -20.94 16.76
C ASP A 112 -36.98 -20.20 17.87
N PHE A 113 -36.61 -18.95 18.13
CA PHE A 113 -37.32 -18.10 19.10
C PHE A 113 -38.78 -17.89 18.69
N PHE A 114 -39.05 -17.51 17.43
CA PHE A 114 -40.42 -17.28 16.95
C PHE A 114 -41.24 -18.58 16.89
N THR A 115 -40.62 -19.70 16.53
CA THR A 115 -41.27 -21.02 16.59
C THR A 115 -41.65 -21.38 18.02
N SER A 116 -40.75 -21.19 18.99
CA SER A 116 -41.05 -21.44 20.40
C SER A 116 -42.12 -20.48 20.95
N LEU A 117 -42.14 -19.24 20.48
CA LEU A 117 -43.17 -18.26 20.84
C LEU A 117 -44.54 -18.71 20.31
N GLN A 118 -44.60 -19.20 19.07
CA GLN A 118 -45.82 -19.74 18.49
C GLN A 118 -46.36 -20.93 19.32
N THR A 119 -45.48 -21.84 19.77
CA THR A 119 -45.86 -22.96 20.64
C THR A 119 -46.44 -22.46 21.97
N LEU A 120 -45.83 -21.43 22.58
CA LEU A 120 -46.35 -20.84 23.81
C LEU A 120 -47.71 -20.17 23.59
N VAL A 121 -47.90 -19.46 22.47
CA VAL A 121 -49.19 -18.83 22.14
C VAL A 121 -50.30 -19.88 22.01
N SER A 122 -50.00 -21.04 21.42
CA SER A 122 -50.96 -22.15 21.31
C SER A 122 -51.29 -22.81 22.65
N ASN A 123 -50.37 -22.81 23.62
CA ASN A 123 -50.51 -23.48 24.91
C ASN A 123 -50.00 -22.59 26.07
N ALA A 124 -50.64 -21.44 26.29
CA ALA A 124 -50.13 -20.40 27.20
C ALA A 124 -50.03 -20.82 28.68
N GLU A 125 -50.80 -21.82 29.11
CA GLU A 125 -50.79 -22.31 30.50
C GLU A 125 -49.69 -23.35 30.77
N ASP A 126 -49.06 -23.89 29.72
CA ASP A 126 -48.03 -24.93 29.85
C ASP A 126 -46.69 -24.34 30.38
N PRO A 127 -46.23 -24.71 31.59
CA PRO A 127 -44.96 -24.26 32.12
C PRO A 127 -43.75 -24.72 31.28
N ALA A 128 -43.83 -25.88 30.62
CA ALA A 128 -42.76 -26.38 29.77
C ALA A 128 -42.57 -25.51 28.53
N ALA A 129 -43.67 -25.08 27.90
CA ALA A 129 -43.63 -24.14 26.77
C ALA A 129 -43.04 -22.78 27.16
N ARG A 130 -43.35 -22.28 28.37
CA ARG A 130 -42.75 -21.04 28.91
C ARG A 130 -41.25 -21.19 29.11
N GLN A 131 -40.81 -22.29 29.71
CA GLN A 131 -39.38 -22.56 29.95
C GLN A 131 -38.61 -22.72 28.63
N ALA A 132 -39.21 -23.37 27.63
CA ALA A 132 -38.62 -23.49 26.29
C ALA A 132 -38.39 -22.13 25.63
N LEU A 133 -39.39 -21.23 25.69
CA LEU A 133 -39.25 -19.87 25.15
C LEU A 133 -38.13 -19.08 25.84
N ILE A 134 -38.03 -19.17 27.18
CA ILE A 134 -36.95 -18.52 27.94
C ILE A 134 -35.59 -19.03 27.45
N GLY A 135 -35.41 -20.34 27.34
CA GLY A 135 -34.16 -20.93 26.85
C GLY A 135 -33.80 -20.50 25.42
N LYS A 136 -34.79 -20.42 24.52
CA LYS A 136 -34.57 -19.89 23.15
C LYS A 136 -34.26 -18.39 23.15
N SER A 137 -34.85 -17.61 24.05
CA SER A 137 -34.56 -16.19 24.21
C SER A 137 -33.13 -15.96 24.69
N GLU A 138 -32.68 -16.72 25.69
CA GLU A 138 -31.31 -16.69 26.20
C GLU A 138 -30.30 -17.09 25.11
N GLY A 139 -30.60 -18.14 24.34
CA GLY A 139 -29.80 -18.55 23.19
C GLY A 139 -29.65 -17.45 22.14
N LEU A 140 -30.76 -16.79 21.78
CA LEU A 140 -30.76 -15.67 20.83
C LEU A 140 -29.92 -14.48 21.33
N VAL A 141 -30.09 -14.09 22.59
CA VAL A 141 -29.30 -13.00 23.21
C VAL A 141 -27.81 -13.35 23.24
N ASN A 142 -27.46 -14.59 23.57
CA ASN A 142 -26.07 -15.05 23.57
C ASN A 142 -25.46 -15.06 22.16
N GLN A 143 -26.25 -15.39 21.14
CA GLN A 143 -25.81 -15.30 19.75
C GLN A 143 -25.54 -13.85 19.33
N PHE A 144 -26.44 -12.92 19.66
CA PHE A 144 -26.20 -11.48 19.43
C PHE A 144 -24.93 -10.98 20.11
N LYS A 145 -24.70 -11.37 21.37
CA LYS A 145 -23.49 -10.99 22.11
C LYS A 145 -22.22 -11.56 21.46
N THR A 146 -22.25 -12.82 21.01
CA THR A 146 -21.12 -13.45 20.31
C THR A 146 -20.78 -12.71 19.01
N THR A 147 -21.80 -12.37 18.21
CA THR A 147 -21.63 -11.60 16.98
C THR A 147 -21.08 -10.19 17.25
N ASP A 148 -21.64 -9.47 18.23
CA ASP A 148 -21.15 -8.14 18.64
C ASP A 148 -19.70 -8.19 19.12
N GLN A 149 -19.35 -9.18 19.95
CA GLN A 149 -17.99 -9.35 20.45
C GLN A 149 -16.98 -9.58 19.33
N TYR A 150 -17.33 -10.41 18.33
CA TYR A 150 -16.48 -10.63 17.16
C TYR A 150 -16.24 -9.34 16.37
N LEU A 151 -17.30 -8.55 16.13
CA LEU A 151 -17.19 -7.27 15.43
C LEU A 151 -16.33 -6.26 16.21
N ARG A 152 -16.46 -6.21 17.54
CA ARG A 152 -15.60 -5.38 18.41
C ARG A 152 -14.14 -5.82 18.36
N ASP A 153 -13.89 -7.11 18.29
CA ASP A 153 -12.51 -7.62 18.20
C ASP A 153 -11.90 -7.35 16.82
N GLN A 154 -12.69 -7.38 15.74
CA GLN A 154 -12.26 -6.88 14.43
C GLN A 154 -11.94 -5.39 14.44
N ASP A 155 -12.80 -4.56 15.05
CA ASP A 155 -12.55 -3.12 15.18
C ASP A 155 -11.23 -2.84 15.91
N LYS A 156 -10.98 -3.53 17.04
CA LYS A 156 -9.69 -3.46 17.74
C LYS A 156 -8.52 -3.88 16.86
N GLN A 157 -8.64 -4.97 16.10
CA GLN A 157 -7.58 -5.42 15.18
C GLN A 157 -7.30 -4.37 14.09
N VAL A 158 -8.32 -3.72 13.56
CA VAL A 158 -8.16 -2.62 12.60
C VAL A 158 -7.41 -1.45 13.23
N ASN A 159 -7.76 -1.06 14.46
CA ASN A 159 -7.05 0.01 15.18
C ASN A 159 -5.57 -0.34 15.42
N ILE A 160 -5.26 -1.59 15.77
CA ILE A 160 -3.87 -2.07 15.92
C ILE A 160 -3.14 -2.01 14.58
N ALA A 161 -3.76 -2.46 13.49
CA ALA A 161 -3.17 -2.45 12.16
C ALA A 161 -2.90 -1.02 11.66
N ILE A 162 -3.78 -0.06 11.97
CA ILE A 162 -3.56 1.37 11.69
C ILE A 162 -2.32 1.87 12.42
N GLY A 163 -2.19 1.58 13.73
CA GLY A 163 -1.01 1.97 14.51
C GLY A 163 0.28 1.40 13.91
N ALA A 164 0.31 0.10 13.63
CA ALA A 164 1.46 -0.55 12.99
C ALA A 164 1.79 0.05 11.61
N SER A 165 0.78 0.44 10.82
CA SER A 165 0.98 1.09 9.53
C SER A 165 1.63 2.47 9.68
N VAL A 166 1.23 3.24 10.69
CA VAL A 166 1.84 4.54 11.01
C VAL A 166 3.30 4.38 11.43
N ASP A 167 3.60 3.40 12.29
CA ASP A 167 4.96 3.12 12.73
C ASP A 167 5.86 2.71 11.55
N GLN A 168 5.36 1.88 10.64
CA GLN A 168 6.08 1.49 9.44
C GLN A 168 6.34 2.70 8.52
N ILE A 169 5.37 3.59 8.35
CA ILE A 169 5.56 4.84 7.58
C ILE A 169 6.64 5.71 8.22
N GLN A 170 6.68 5.80 9.56
CA GLN A 170 7.68 6.57 10.27
C GLN A 170 9.10 5.99 10.15
N GLN A 171 9.24 4.67 10.01
CA GLN A 171 10.53 4.00 9.76
C GLN A 171 11.04 4.17 8.32
N LEU A 172 10.13 4.41 7.37
CA LEU A 172 10.48 4.66 5.96
C LEU A 172 10.85 6.13 5.68
N ARG A 173 10.65 7.01 6.66
CA ARG A 173 11.06 8.41 6.64
C ARG A 173 12.47 8.59 7.20
#